data_AF-A0A3P9PKM7-F1
#
_entry.id   AF-A0A3P9PKM7-F1
#
_cell.length_a   1.000
_cell.length_b   1.000
_cell.length_c   1.000
_cell.angle_alpha   90.00
_cell.angle_beta   90.00
_cell.angle_gamma   90.00
#
_symmetry.space_group_name_H-M   'P 1'
#
loop_
_entity.id
_entity.type
_entity.pdbx_description
1 polymer ?
#
loop_
_entity_poly.entity_id
_entity_poly.type
_entity_poly.pdbx_seq_one_letter_code
_entity_poly.pdbx_strand_id
1 'polypeptide(L)'
;MSWAEEDWTVGLSGRVLQKVKELQVFKERLSRENKQKQLQLDNIHTSLEKQTAKVNTDQSLPQPDIPIPAVKAVSLKSCNTS
;
A
#
# COMPACT_ATOMS: atom_id res chain seq x y z
N MET A 1 -18.09 -18.67 -16.16
CA MET A 1 -19.17 -18.35 -17.10
C MET A 1 -18.52 -17.94 -18.41
N SER A 2 -18.41 -18.84 -19.37
CA SER A 2 -17.95 -18.50 -20.72
C SER A 2 -19.19 -18.13 -21.54
N TRP A 3 -19.60 -16.87 -21.45
CA TRP A 3 -20.54 -16.32 -22.43
C TRP A 3 -19.71 -15.77 -23.59
N ALA A 4 -20.09 -16.16 -24.81
CA ALA A 4 -19.44 -15.86 -26.09
C ALA A 4 -18.36 -16.85 -26.54
N GLU A 5 -18.78 -18.03 -26.99
CA GLU A 5 -18.11 -18.69 -28.12
C GLU A 5 -18.62 -18.13 -29.46
N GLU A 6 -19.87 -17.62 -29.49
CA GLU A 6 -20.48 -16.95 -30.65
C GLU A 6 -20.55 -15.42 -30.50
N ASP A 7 -20.42 -14.71 -31.63
CA ASP A 7 -20.54 -13.27 -31.71
C ASP A 7 -21.98 -12.83 -31.38
N TRP A 8 -22.17 -12.36 -30.15
CA TRP A 8 -23.44 -11.89 -29.61
C TRP A 8 -24.02 -10.68 -30.35
N THR A 9 -23.25 -10.06 -31.25
CA THR A 9 -23.71 -8.93 -32.06
C THR A 9 -24.46 -9.36 -33.33
N VAL A 10 -24.43 -10.65 -33.69
CA VAL A 10 -25.14 -11.20 -34.85
C VAL A 10 -26.66 -11.09 -34.65
N GLY A 11 -27.37 -10.62 -35.68
CA GLY A 11 -28.83 -10.46 -35.65
C GLY A 11 -29.33 -9.17 -34.99
N LEU A 12 -28.45 -8.33 -34.44
CA LEU A 12 -28.83 -7.02 -33.93
C LEU A 12 -29.06 -6.01 -35.06
N SER A 13 -30.01 -5.10 -34.87
CA SER A 13 -30.24 -4.01 -35.83
C SER A 13 -29.06 -3.03 -35.86
N GLY A 14 -28.84 -2.38 -37.01
CA GLY A 14 -27.74 -1.41 -37.19
C GLY A 14 -27.73 -0.28 -36.15
N ARG A 15 -28.90 0.17 -35.68
CA ARG A 15 -29.02 1.17 -34.61
C ARG A 15 -28.46 0.66 -33.28
N VAL A 16 -28.75 -0.59 -32.94
CA VAL A 16 -28.24 -1.22 -31.72
C VAL A 16 -26.73 -1.43 -31.83
N LEU A 17 -26.25 -1.90 -32.97
CA LEU A 17 -24.81 -2.05 -33.24
C LEU A 17 -24.04 -0.74 -33.11
N GLN A 18 -24.63 0.37 -33.58
CA GLN A 18 -24.04 1.70 -33.41
C GLN A 18 -23.90 2.07 -31.93
N LYS A 19 -24.93 1.81 -31.12
CA LYS A 19 -24.89 2.05 -29.67
C LYS A 19 -23.88 1.17 -28.95
N VAL A 20 -23.73 -0.09 -29.38
CA VAL A 20 -22.69 -0.99 -28.86
C VAL A 20 -21.30 -0.40 -29.09
N LYS A 21 -21.02 0.09 -30.31
CA LYS A 21 -19.74 0.73 -30.63
C LYS A 21 -19.50 2.00 -29.80
N GLU A 22 -20.51 2.85 -29.68
CA GLU A 22 -20.42 4.07 -28.85
C GLU A 22 -20.09 3.73 -27.38
N LEU A 23 -20.76 2.72 -26.82
CA LEU A 23 -20.50 2.26 -25.46
C LEU A 23 -19.11 1.64 -25.29
N GLN A 24 -18.62 0.90 -26.28
CA GLN A 24 -17.25 0.37 -26.26
C GLN A 24 -16.21 1.50 -26.23
N VAL A 25 -16.37 2.52 -27.08
CA VAL A 25 -15.49 3.70 -27.08
C VAL A 25 -15.55 4.43 -25.74
N PHE A 26 -16.74 4.60 -25.17
CA PHE A 26 -16.91 5.25 -23.87
C PHE A 26 -16.24 4.45 -22.75
N LYS A 27 -16.40 3.11 -22.75
CA LYS A 27 -15.74 2.22 -21.80
C LYS A 27 -14.22 2.31 -21.90
N GLU A 28 -13.67 2.32 -23.11
CA GLU A 28 -12.22 2.48 -23.33
C GLU A 28 -11.71 3.82 -22.82
N ARG A 29 -12.45 4.90 -23.07
CA ARG A 29 -12.13 6.23 -22.54
C ARG A 29 -12.12 6.23 -21.01
N LEU A 30 -13.19 5.75 -20.37
CA LEU A 30 -13.27 5.66 -18.92
C LEU A 30 -12.17 4.78 -18.33
N SER A 31 -11.83 3.67 -18.99
CA SER A 31 -10.74 2.79 -18.57
C SER A 31 -9.40 3.52 -18.54
N ARG A 32 -9.11 4.33 -19.56
CA ARG A 32 -7.90 5.16 -19.61
C ARG A 32 -7.88 6.22 -18.51
N GLU A 33 -8.98 6.94 -18.32
CA GLU A 33 -9.11 7.95 -17.25
C GLU A 33 -8.95 7.32 -15.87
N ASN A 34 -9.53 6.13 -15.65
CA ASN A 34 -9.42 5.42 -14.39
C ASN A 34 -8.00 4.93 -14.12
N LYS A 35 -7.32 4.40 -15.15
CA LYS A 35 -5.90 4.02 -15.06
C LYS A 35 -5.02 5.21 -14.70
N GLN A 36 -5.27 6.36 -15.31
CA GLN A 36 -4.54 7.59 -14.99
C GLN A 36 -4.75 8.01 -13.53
N LYS A 37 -6.00 7.97 -13.04
CA LYS A 37 -6.32 8.26 -11.63
C LYS A 37 -5.67 7.27 -10.67
N GLN A 38 -5.67 5.98 -11.00
CA GLN A 38 -5.01 4.97 -10.20
C GLN A 38 -3.51 5.25 -10.05
N LEU A 39 -2.83 5.58 -11.16
CA LEU A 39 -1.42 5.95 -11.12
C LEU A 39 -1.16 7.21 -10.27
N GLN A 40 -2.07 8.19 -10.30
CA GLN A 40 -1.96 9.37 -9.44
C GLN A 40 -2.10 9.00 -7.96
N LEU A 41 -3.06 8.13 -7.62
CA LEU A 41 -3.22 7.63 -6.26
C LEU A 41 -1.99 6.86 -5.78
N ASP A 42 -1.46 5.96 -6.61
CA ASP A 42 -0.26 5.17 -6.30
C ASP A 42 0.94 6.09 -6.06
N ASN A 43 1.12 7.12 -6.91
CA ASN A 43 2.18 8.12 -6.74
C ASN A 43 2.07 8.87 -5.42
N ILE A 44 0.85 9.30 -5.03
CA ILE A 44 0.60 9.98 -3.76
C ILE A 44 0.91 9.03 -2.60
N HIS A 45 0.45 7.78 -2.68
CA HIS A 45 0.68 6.78 -1.66
C HIS A 45 2.17 6.52 -1.45
N THR A 46 2.92 6.27 -2.53
CA THR A 46 4.38 6.09 -2.46
C THR A 46 5.10 7.34 -1.95
N SER A 47 4.64 8.54 -2.30
CA SER A 47 5.21 9.79 -1.76
C SER A 47 4.98 9.92 -0.26
N LEU A 48 3.78 9.56 0.20
CA LEU A 48 3.41 9.56 1.62
C LEU A 48 4.24 8.54 2.39
N GLU A 49 4.33 7.28 1.92
CA GLU A 49 5.16 6.25 2.53
C GLU A 49 6.63 6.69 2.68
N LYS A 50 7.19 7.34 1.65
CA LYS A 50 8.54 7.91 1.69
C LYS A 50 8.67 8.98 2.77
N GLN A 51 7.67 9.84 2.94
CA GLN A 51 7.69 10.88 3.98
C GLN A 51 7.54 10.27 5.37
N THR A 52 6.64 9.30 5.57
CA THR A 52 6.48 8.58 6.82
C THR A 52 7.75 7.84 7.21
N ALA A 53 8.43 7.21 6.24
CA ALA A 53 9.72 6.58 6.48
C ALA A 53 10.76 7.60 6.97
N LYS A 54 10.85 8.78 6.34
CA LYS A 54 11.75 9.86 6.78
C LYS A 54 11.45 10.33 8.20
N VAL A 55 10.19 10.60 8.51
CA VAL A 55 9.76 11.03 9.85
C VAL A 55 10.10 9.96 10.89
N ASN A 56 9.87 8.68 10.58
CA ASN A 56 10.18 7.59 11.49
C ASN A 56 11.68 7.35 11.65
N THR A 57 12.50 7.58 10.61
CA THR A 57 13.96 7.52 10.71
C THR A 57 14.54 8.71 11.46
N ASP A 58 13.93 9.88 11.34
CA ASP A 58 14.33 11.07 12.11
C ASP A 58 13.85 11.00 13.58
N GLN A 59 12.85 10.15 13.88
CA GLN A 59 12.34 9.90 15.23
C GLN A 59 13.04 8.75 15.97
N SER A 60 14.02 8.06 15.36
CA SER A 60 15.00 7.30 16.13
C SER A 60 16.07 8.26 16.66
N LEU A 61 15.75 8.95 17.76
CA LEU A 61 16.77 9.59 18.60
C LEU A 61 17.90 8.58 18.85
N PRO A 62 19.18 8.95 18.69
CA PRO A 62 20.23 8.16 19.30
C PRO A 62 19.97 8.17 20.80
N GLN A 63 19.73 6.99 21.38
CA GLN A 63 19.72 6.82 22.82
C GLN A 63 21.03 7.44 23.34
N PRO A 64 21.01 8.43 24.25
CA PRO A 64 22.23 8.78 24.94
C PRO A 64 22.63 7.53 25.72
N ASP A 65 23.75 6.90 25.35
CA ASP A 65 24.37 5.84 26.14
C ASP A 65 24.69 6.41 27.52
N ILE A 66 23.75 6.30 28.46
CA ILE A 66 23.99 6.60 29.86
C ILE A 66 24.88 5.46 30.38
N PRO A 67 26.11 5.72 30.84
CA PRO A 67 26.94 4.69 31.43
C PRO A 67 26.23 4.21 32.69
N ILE A 68 25.77 2.95 32.70
CA ILE A 68 25.23 2.31 33.89
C ILE A 68 26.39 2.18 34.88
N PRO A 69 26.37 2.87 36.05
CA PRO A 69 27.42 2.68 37.04
C PRO A 69 27.34 1.24 37.57
N ALA A 70 28.45 0.52 37.49
CA ALA A 70 28.57 -0.83 38.01
C ALA A 70 28.23 -0.83 39.51
N VAL A 71 27.05 -1.35 39.85
CA VAL A 71 26.69 -1.68 41.22
C VAL A 71 27.64 -2.78 41.70
N LYS A 72 28.60 -2.42 42.55
CA LYS A 72 29.45 -3.38 43.25
C LYS A 72 28.54 -4.31 44.05
N ALA A 73 28.55 -5.59 43.71
CA ALA A 73 27.92 -6.63 44.49
C ALA A 73 28.56 -6.65 45.90
N VAL A 74 27.81 -6.19 46.90
CA VAL A 74 28.15 -6.41 48.31
C VAL A 74 27.90 -7.89 48.60
N SER A 75 28.99 -8.63 48.76
CA SER A 75 28.98 -10.03 49.17
C SER A 75 28.58 -10.11 50.64
N LEU A 76 27.32 -10.45 50.90
CA LEU A 76 26.85 -10.84 52.23
C LEU A 76 27.30 -12.29 52.49
N LYS A 77 28.47 -12.43 53.12
CA LYS A 77 28.85 -13.68 53.79
C LYS A 77 27.97 -13.81 55.02
N SER A 78 26.93 -14.65 54.93
CA SER A 78 26.15 -15.08 56.08
C SER A 78 26.99 -16.03 56.92
N CYS A 79 27.66 -15.50 57.94
CA CYS A 79 28.11 -16.28 59.08
C CYS A 79 26.88 -16.58 59.94
N ASN A 80 26.62 -17.85 60.24
CA ASN A 80 25.91 -18.20 61.48
C ASN A 80 26.52 -19.46 62.08
N THR A 81 27.29 -19.20 63.12
CA THR A 81 27.63 -20.07 64.23
C THR A 81 26.41 -20.25 65.12
N SER A 82 25.93 -21.48 65.30
CA SER A 82 25.81 -22.16 66.60
C SER A 82 25.20 -23.55 66.41
#